data_AF-A0A926RBT8-F1
#
_entry.id   AF-A0A926RBT8-F1
#
_cell.length_a   1.000
_cell.length_b   1.000
_cell.length_c   1.000
_cell.angle_alpha   90.00
_cell.angle_beta   90.00
_cell.angle_gamma   90.00
#
_symmetry.space_group_name_H-M   'P 1'
#
loop_
_entity.id
_entity.type
_entity.pdbx_description
1 polymer ?
#
loop_
_entity_poly.entity_id
_entity_poly.type
_entity_poly.pdbx_seq_one_letter_code
_entity_poly.pdbx_strand_id
1 'polypeptide(L)'
;MFKKFFLILTIFSFCTNVIAEEIIMKCKNYRYKYVADSSGISIYASHIKRDKKKYHKFCPSEVRDDNKHFLISVEGAEMIIADKKITCLTSKGVLKSGVVTASTSVTDFEKFKRNSEFYWNGKKQTQTEKCKK
;
A
#
# COMPACT_ATOMS: atom_id res chain seq x y z
N MET A 1 -16.51 -53.48 29.57
CA MET A 1 -16.94 -52.08 29.80
C MET A 1 -15.93 -51.16 29.12
N PHE A 2 -16.38 -50.38 28.12
CA PHE A 2 -15.70 -49.25 27.44
C PHE A 2 -14.16 -49.29 27.38
N LYS A 3 -13.53 -49.92 26.39
CA LYS A 3 -13.31 -49.39 25.02
C LYS A 3 -12.97 -47.89 25.01
N LYS A 4 -11.76 -47.57 24.53
CA LYS A 4 -11.25 -46.26 24.09
C LYS A 4 -10.67 -45.35 25.18
N PHE A 5 -9.42 -45.60 25.56
CA PHE A 5 -8.54 -44.58 26.14
C PHE A 5 -7.30 -44.33 25.26
N PHE A 6 -7.44 -44.56 23.95
CA PHE A 6 -6.50 -44.15 22.91
C PHE A 6 -7.16 -43.02 22.12
N LEU A 7 -7.30 -41.85 22.73
CA LEU A 7 -7.56 -40.62 21.97
C LEU A 7 -7.23 -39.38 22.82
N ILE A 8 -6.06 -39.37 23.47
CA ILE A 8 -5.37 -38.10 23.70
C ILE A 8 -4.68 -37.82 22.35
N LEU A 9 -5.48 -37.44 21.36
CA LEU A 9 -5.59 -36.05 20.95
C LEU A 9 -4.19 -35.49 20.74
N THR A 10 -3.45 -36.13 19.82
CA THR A 10 -2.51 -35.46 18.94
C THR A 10 -3.28 -34.37 18.18
N ILE A 11 -3.62 -33.29 18.88
CA ILE A 11 -3.72 -31.98 18.25
C ILE A 11 -2.28 -31.68 17.84
N PHE A 12 -1.85 -32.25 16.73
CA PHE A 12 -0.90 -31.57 15.87
C PHE A 12 -1.62 -30.28 15.50
N SER A 13 -1.41 -29.25 16.33
CA SER A 13 -1.66 -27.88 15.93
C SER A 13 -0.80 -27.71 14.69
N PHE A 14 -1.44 -27.86 13.53
CA PHE A 14 -0.96 -27.30 12.29
C PHE A 14 -0.96 -25.79 12.51
N CYS A 15 0.06 -25.28 13.20
CA CYS A 15 0.52 -23.92 13.05
C CYS A 15 1.02 -23.85 11.62
N THR A 16 0.09 -23.73 10.65
CA THR A 16 0.45 -23.13 9.38
C THR A 16 0.91 -21.74 9.77
N ASN A 17 2.24 -21.56 9.84
CA ASN A 17 2.81 -20.24 9.84
C ASN A 17 2.30 -19.60 8.54
N VAL A 18 1.21 -18.84 8.64
CA VAL A 18 0.77 -17.98 7.55
C VAL A 18 1.86 -16.92 7.48
N ILE A 19 2.92 -17.24 6.73
CA ILE A 19 4.03 -16.33 6.52
C ILE A 19 3.43 -15.16 5.75
N ALA A 20 3.34 -14.01 6.41
CA ALA A 20 2.93 -12.78 5.77
C ALA A 20 3.89 -12.52 4.60
N GLU A 21 3.35 -12.42 3.39
CA GLU A 21 4.15 -12.03 2.23
C GLU A 21 4.43 -10.53 2.34
N GLU A 22 5.72 -10.16 2.38
CA GLU A 22 6.14 -8.77 2.34
C GLU A 22 7.00 -8.50 1.11
N ILE A 23 6.59 -7.51 0.31
CA ILE A 23 7.38 -7.00 -0.81
C ILE A 23 7.61 -5.51 -0.58
N ILE A 24 8.87 -5.13 -0.41
CA ILE A 24 9.30 -3.74 -0.41
C ILE A 24 9.85 -3.42 -1.80
N MET A 25 9.50 -2.23 -2.30
CA MET A 25 10.13 -1.67 -3.48
C MET A 25 10.52 -0.21 -3.25
N LYS A 26 11.70 0.16 -3.73
CA LYS A 26 12.23 1.52 -3.71
C LYS A 26 12.20 2.11 -5.12
N CYS A 27 11.43 3.17 -5.29
CA CYS A 27 11.38 4.00 -6.49
C CYS A 27 12.20 5.29 -6.29
N LYS A 28 12.07 6.28 -7.18
CA LYS A 28 12.94 7.49 -7.18
C LYS A 28 12.83 8.27 -5.87
N ASN A 29 11.61 8.65 -5.49
CA ASN A 29 11.33 9.46 -4.30
C ASN A 29 10.53 8.72 -3.22
N TYR A 30 10.10 7.49 -3.50
CA TYR A 30 9.19 6.75 -2.63
C TYR A 30 9.71 5.33 -2.37
N ARG A 31 9.34 4.80 -1.21
CA ARG A 31 9.30 3.36 -0.94
C ARG A 31 7.86 2.93 -0.86
N TYR A 32 7.55 1.79 -1.44
CA TYR A 32 6.26 1.12 -1.31
C TYR A 32 6.45 -0.21 -0.62
N LYS A 33 5.42 -0.64 0.09
CA LYS A 33 5.40 -1.92 0.79
C LYS A 33 4.05 -2.58 0.59
N TYR A 34 4.07 -3.80 0.09
CA TYR A 34 2.95 -4.71 -0.01
C TYR A 34 3.06 -5.71 1.14
N VAL A 35 1.99 -5.87 1.90
CA VAL A 35 1.87 -6.88 2.96
C VAL A 35 0.59 -7.67 2.70
N ALA A 36 0.69 -8.99 2.54
CA ALA A 36 -0.46 -9.88 2.50
C ALA A 36 -0.37 -10.89 3.65
N ASP A 37 -1.40 -10.90 4.48
CA ASP A 37 -1.54 -11.80 5.63
C ASP A 37 -2.97 -12.34 5.73
N SER A 38 -3.28 -13.08 6.80
CA SER A 38 -4.61 -13.67 7.02
C SER A 38 -5.74 -12.64 7.16
N SER A 39 -5.41 -11.38 7.42
CA SER A 39 -6.34 -10.25 7.54
C SER A 39 -6.56 -9.52 6.21
N GLY A 40 -5.82 -9.90 5.16
CA GLY A 40 -5.92 -9.33 3.82
C GLY A 40 -4.65 -8.60 3.37
N ILE A 41 -4.83 -7.66 2.43
CA ILE A 41 -3.73 -6.94 1.78
C ILE A 41 -3.66 -5.51 2.31
N SER A 42 -2.47 -5.09 2.73
CA SER A 42 -2.17 -3.72 3.16
C SER A 42 -1.03 -3.14 2.34
N ILE A 43 -1.25 -1.94 1.79
CA ILE A 43 -0.27 -1.21 0.99
C ILE A 43 0.18 0.02 1.75
N TYR A 44 1.49 0.25 1.77
CA TYR A 44 2.09 1.40 2.43
C TYR A 44 3.02 2.15 1.48
N ALA A 45 3.17 3.45 1.74
CA ALA A 45 4.12 4.30 1.05
C ALA A 45 4.94 5.13 2.05
N SER A 46 6.13 5.54 1.63
CA SER A 46 6.98 6.48 2.38
C SER A 46 7.78 7.32 1.40
N HIS A 47 7.56 8.63 1.40
CA HIS A 47 8.38 9.55 0.66
C HIS A 47 9.75 9.65 1.35
N ILE A 48 10.83 9.36 0.62
CA ILE A 48 12.19 9.17 1.17
C ILE A 48 12.67 10.38 1.99
N LYS A 49 12.47 11.61 1.47
CA LYS A 49 12.85 12.85 2.20
C LYS A 49 11.84 13.26 3.27
N ARG A 50 10.58 13.48 2.88
CA ARG A 50 9.50 13.98 3.74
C ARG A 50 9.20 13.08 4.93
N ASP A 51 9.08 11.77 4.72
CA ASP A 51 8.57 10.85 5.74
C ASP A 51 9.69 10.21 6.57
N LYS A 52 10.96 10.49 6.26
CA LYS A 52 12.14 9.95 6.98
C LYS A 52 12.04 8.43 7.19
N LYS A 53 11.65 7.70 6.15
CA LYS A 53 11.44 6.22 6.13
C LYS A 53 10.24 5.71 6.93
N LYS A 54 9.41 6.57 7.54
CA LYS A 54 8.15 6.16 8.17
C LYS A 54 7.10 5.87 7.10
N TYR A 55 6.46 4.71 7.19
CA TYR A 55 5.40 4.31 6.29
C TYR A 55 4.05 4.86 6.75
N HIS A 56 3.20 5.20 5.78
CA HIS A 56 1.78 5.50 5.96
C HIS A 56 0.96 4.61 5.03
N LYS A 57 -0.31 4.34 5.36
CA LYS A 57 -1.21 3.58 4.48
C LYS A 57 -1.35 4.32 3.15
N PHE A 58 -1.09 3.61 2.06
CA PHE A 58 -1.15 4.13 0.71
C PHE A 58 -2.61 4.28 0.25
N CYS A 59 -2.83 5.17 -0.72
CA CYS A 59 -4.14 5.59 -1.19
C CYS A 59 -5.06 6.06 -0.05
N PRO A 60 -4.71 7.16 0.65
CA PRO A 60 -5.51 7.63 1.77
C PRO A 60 -6.88 8.12 1.28
N SER A 61 -7.95 7.59 1.87
CA SER A 61 -9.33 8.07 1.71
C SER A 61 -9.75 9.12 2.74
N GLU A 62 -8.90 9.36 3.74
CA GLU A 62 -9.13 10.33 4.81
C GLU A 62 -7.79 10.82 5.39
N VAL A 63 -7.87 11.91 6.16
CA VAL A 63 -6.74 12.42 6.94
C VAL A 63 -6.62 11.65 8.25
N ARG A 64 -5.41 11.18 8.57
CA ARG A 64 -5.09 10.35 9.74
C ARG A 64 -3.79 10.80 10.37
N ASP A 65 -3.48 10.28 11.54
CA ASP A 65 -2.23 10.57 12.24
C ASP A 65 -0.98 10.23 11.42
N ASP A 66 -1.03 9.20 10.58
CA ASP A 66 0.09 8.76 9.73
C ASP A 66 0.30 9.63 8.48
N ASN A 67 -0.63 10.52 8.14
CA ASN A 67 -0.56 11.32 6.91
C ASN A 67 -0.84 12.83 7.09
N LYS A 68 -1.40 13.28 8.22
CA LYS A 68 -1.77 14.68 8.49
C LYS A 68 -0.58 15.66 8.47
N HIS A 69 0.65 15.16 8.55
CA HIS A 69 1.83 15.99 8.40
C HIS A 69 1.98 16.53 6.97
N PHE A 70 1.37 15.89 5.96
CA PHE A 70 1.42 16.33 4.55
C PHE A 70 0.06 16.47 3.86
N LEU A 71 -0.95 15.69 4.25
CA LEU A 71 -2.29 15.69 3.67
C LEU A 71 -3.23 16.62 4.46
N ILE A 72 -3.96 17.49 3.76
CA ILE A 72 -4.95 18.41 4.33
C ILE A 72 -6.37 17.90 4.09
N SER A 73 -6.65 17.42 2.87
CA SER A 73 -7.93 16.79 2.53
C SER A 73 -7.79 15.89 1.32
N VAL A 74 -8.74 14.98 1.15
CA VAL A 74 -8.81 14.06 0.01
C VAL A 74 -10.26 13.78 -0.34
N GLU A 75 -10.51 13.59 -1.63
CA GLU A 75 -11.83 13.35 -2.21
C GLU A 75 -11.72 12.32 -3.32
N GLY A 76 -12.69 11.40 -3.37
CA GLY A 76 -12.80 10.39 -4.43
C GLY A 76 -11.57 9.50 -4.52
N ALA A 77 -11.05 9.03 -3.38
CA ALA A 77 -9.94 8.10 -3.35
C ALA A 77 -10.44 6.65 -3.37
N GLU A 78 -9.87 5.84 -4.27
CA GLU A 78 -10.19 4.43 -4.41
C GLU A 78 -8.92 3.62 -4.65
N MET A 79 -8.80 2.47 -3.98
CA MET A 79 -7.69 1.55 -4.16
C MET A 79 -8.19 0.24 -4.77
N ILE A 80 -7.65 -0.12 -5.93
CA ILE A 80 -7.94 -1.36 -6.64
C ILE A 80 -6.70 -2.24 -6.56
N ILE A 81 -6.88 -3.50 -6.18
CA ILE A 81 -5.81 -4.49 -6.01
C ILE A 81 -6.10 -5.69 -6.93
N ALA A 82 -5.15 -6.02 -7.80
CA ALA A 82 -5.20 -7.22 -8.64
C ALA A 82 -3.78 -7.76 -8.84
N ASP A 83 -3.52 -9.03 -8.52
CA ASP A 83 -2.25 -9.72 -8.77
C ASP A 83 -1.00 -8.90 -8.37
N LYS A 84 -0.99 -8.39 -7.12
CA LYS A 84 0.09 -7.54 -6.55
C LYS A 84 0.35 -6.23 -7.31
N LYS A 85 -0.56 -5.84 -8.18
CA LYS A 85 -0.62 -4.53 -8.82
C LYS A 85 -1.70 -3.70 -8.14
N ILE A 86 -1.31 -2.50 -7.73
CA ILE A 86 -2.16 -1.58 -6.99
C ILE A 86 -2.42 -0.35 -7.84
N THR A 87 -3.69 -0.02 -8.04
CA THR A 87 -4.10 1.25 -8.64
C THR A 87 -4.73 2.11 -7.56
N CYS A 88 -4.16 3.29 -7.32
CA CYS A 88 -4.78 4.33 -6.51
C CYS A 88 -5.37 5.39 -7.43
N LEU A 89 -6.66 5.61 -7.32
CA LEU A 89 -7.38 6.71 -7.95
C LEU A 89 -7.63 7.79 -6.90
N THR A 90 -7.55 9.05 -7.29
CA THR A 90 -7.91 10.18 -6.41
C THR A 90 -8.43 11.34 -7.24
N SER A 91 -9.69 11.72 -7.04
CA SER A 91 -10.29 12.88 -7.71
C SER A 91 -9.58 14.18 -7.33
N LYS A 92 -9.36 14.40 -6.03
CA LYS A 92 -8.65 15.58 -5.52
C LYS A 92 -7.94 15.29 -4.20
N GLY A 93 -6.72 15.77 -4.07
CA GLY A 93 -5.96 15.77 -2.82
C GLY A 93 -5.36 17.14 -2.57
N VAL A 94 -5.62 17.73 -1.40
CA VAL A 94 -4.97 18.97 -0.97
C VAL A 94 -3.83 18.59 -0.04
N LEU A 95 -2.62 18.94 -0.44
CA LEU A 95 -1.39 18.70 0.31
C LEU A 95 -0.86 20.05 0.78
N LYS A 96 -0.05 20.06 1.84
CA LYS A 96 0.62 21.29 2.29
C LYS A 96 1.50 21.93 1.22
N SER A 97 1.95 21.15 0.24
CA SER A 97 2.81 21.61 -0.87
C SER A 97 2.06 21.95 -2.17
N GLY A 98 0.75 21.69 -2.25
CA GLY A 98 -0.02 21.90 -3.48
C GLY A 98 -1.25 20.99 -3.59
N VAL A 99 -1.95 21.12 -4.72
CA VAL A 99 -3.17 20.36 -5.01
C VAL A 99 -2.89 19.37 -6.12
N VAL A 100 -3.30 18.13 -5.90
CA VAL A 100 -3.35 17.08 -6.93
C VAL A 100 -4.80 16.84 -7.34
N THR A 101 -5.06 16.71 -8.64
CA THR A 101 -6.39 16.33 -9.16
C THR A 101 -6.30 15.28 -10.25
N ALA A 102 -7.39 14.52 -10.43
CA ALA A 102 -7.53 13.45 -11.42
C ALA A 102 -6.30 12.54 -11.46
N SER A 103 -5.92 12.02 -10.28
CA SER A 103 -4.74 11.20 -10.13
C SER A 103 -5.06 9.72 -10.31
N THR A 104 -4.26 9.07 -11.14
CA THR A 104 -4.17 7.62 -11.26
C THR A 104 -2.73 7.22 -11.01
N SER A 105 -2.47 6.36 -10.02
CA SER A 105 -1.14 5.83 -9.72
C SER A 105 -1.17 4.32 -9.65
N VAL A 106 -0.44 3.69 -10.56
CA VAL A 106 -0.29 2.23 -10.67
C VAL A 106 1.07 1.83 -10.12
N THR A 107 1.09 0.94 -9.12
CA THR A 107 2.30 0.36 -8.52
C THR A 107 2.27 -1.15 -8.74
N ASP A 108 3.21 -1.67 -9.50
CA ASP A 108 3.34 -3.09 -9.85
C ASP A 108 4.52 -3.68 -9.07
N PHE A 109 4.19 -4.46 -8.03
CA PHE A 109 5.19 -5.05 -7.14
C PHE A 109 5.89 -6.27 -7.74
N GLU A 110 5.33 -6.90 -8.79
CA GLU A 110 5.97 -8.01 -9.49
C GLU A 110 7.01 -7.49 -10.49
N LYS A 111 6.65 -6.45 -11.25
CA LYS A 111 7.52 -5.86 -12.28
C LYS A 111 8.43 -4.76 -11.72
N PHE A 112 8.30 -4.42 -10.44
CA PHE A 112 8.99 -3.31 -9.78
C PHE A 112 8.88 -2.01 -10.59
N LYS A 113 7.66 -1.62 -10.94
CA LYS A 113 7.39 -0.41 -11.73
C LYS A 113 6.31 0.43 -11.09
N ARG A 114 6.39 1.74 -11.28
CA ARG A 114 5.33 2.68 -10.92
C ARG A 114 5.05 3.61 -12.08
N ASN A 115 3.77 3.74 -12.43
CA ASN A 115 3.30 4.75 -13.36
C ASN A 115 2.27 5.64 -12.66
N SER A 116 2.28 6.93 -12.95
CA SER A 116 1.21 7.81 -12.48
C SER A 116 0.94 8.96 -13.42
N GLU A 117 -0.33 9.31 -13.54
CA GLU A 117 -0.80 10.48 -14.26
C GLU A 117 -1.68 11.30 -13.33
N PHE A 118 -1.51 12.61 -13.34
CA PHE A 118 -2.27 13.53 -12.47
C PHE A 118 -2.09 14.97 -12.93
N TYR A 119 -2.86 15.88 -12.35
CA TYR A 119 -2.60 17.32 -12.45
C TYR A 119 -2.01 17.82 -11.13
N TRP A 120 -0.90 18.53 -11.20
CA TRP A 120 -0.28 19.21 -10.06
C TRP A 120 -0.48 20.72 -10.19
N ASN A 121 -1.23 21.32 -9.27
CA ASN A 121 -1.59 22.74 -9.34
C ASN A 121 -2.12 23.12 -10.74
N GLY A 122 -3.00 22.27 -11.30
CA GLY A 122 -3.60 22.46 -12.63
C GLY A 122 -2.72 22.06 -13.82
N LYS A 123 -1.44 21.69 -13.62
CA LYS A 123 -0.54 21.26 -14.71
C LYS A 123 -0.49 19.74 -14.81
N LYS A 124 -0.75 19.18 -15.99
CA LYS A 124 -0.64 17.73 -16.24
C LYS A 124 0.78 17.24 -15.95
N GLN A 125 0.89 16.10 -15.29
CA GLN A 125 2.12 15.40 -14.96
C GLN A 125 1.97 13.91 -15.31
N THR A 126 3.05 13.33 -15.82
CA THR A 126 3.17 11.89 -16.05
C THR A 126 4.49 11.44 -15.48
N GLN A 127 4.48 10.34 -14.72
CA GLN A 127 5.68 9.75 -14.12
C GLN A 127 5.70 8.26 -14.45
N THR A 128 6.83 7.78 -14.94
CA THR A 128 7.11 6.37 -15.20
C THR A 128 8.45 6.04 -14.54
N GLU A 129 8.43 5.15 -13.56
CA GLU A 129 9.58 4.82 -12.74
C GLU A 129 9.85 3.31 -12.76
N LYS A 130 11.11 2.95 -13.03
CA LYS A 130 11.63 1.64 -12.65
C LYS A 130 12.06 1.71 -11.19
N CYS A 131 11.61 0.73 -10.41
CA CYS A 131 11.92 0.61 -9.01
C CYS A 131 12.82 -0.61 -8.78
N LYS A 132 13.36 -0.72 -7.58
CA LYS A 132 14.20 -1.83 -7.13
C LYS A 132 13.55 -2.51 -5.95
N LYS A 133 13.81 -3.80 -5.76
CA LYS A 133 13.53 -4.48 -4.50
C LYS A 133 14.36 -3.83 -3.37
#